data_AF-A0A645D2U5-F1
#
_entry.id   AF-A0A645D2U5-F1
#
_cell.length_a   1.000
_cell.length_b   1.000
_cell.length_c   1.000
_cell.angle_alpha   90.00
_cell.angle_beta   90.00
_cell.angle_gamma   90.00
#
_symmetry.space_group_name_H-M   'P 1'
#
loop_
_entity.id
_entity.type
_entity.pdbx_description
1 polymer ?
#
loop_
_entity_poly.entity_id
_entity_poly.type
_entity_poly.pdbx_seq_one_letter_code
_entity_poly.pdbx_strand_id
1 'polypeptide(L)'
;MYAFVDVQDYQKVMVTDASLGIEAAANAYLQMMGTADYDETQVMTGTFVIGSINSVIIDGNTYYYLQSVNGEKYSVVASLNLAVTPYLLPGDTISCSYYLNETGINTIVKIEKMAEEVPAETAVTEGEGA
;
A
#
# COMPACT_ATOMS: atom_id res chain seq x y z
N MET A 1 -11.33 11.41 23.11
CA MET A 1 -10.21 11.72 22.21
C MET A 1 -9.25 10.56 22.33
N TYR A 2 -8.78 10.03 21.20
CA TYR A 2 -7.76 8.98 21.17
C TYR A 2 -6.46 9.59 20.66
N ALA A 3 -5.34 9.18 21.27
CA ALA A 3 -4.02 9.64 20.88
C ALA A 3 -3.06 8.46 20.85
N PHE A 4 -2.30 8.34 19.76
CA PHE A 4 -1.23 7.38 19.61
C PHE A 4 0.10 8.13 19.59
N VAL A 5 1.07 7.63 20.36
CA VAL A 5 2.40 8.21 20.52
C VAL A 5 3.43 7.15 20.17
N ASP A 6 4.39 7.49 19.33
CA ASP A 6 5.53 6.63 19.03
C ASP A 6 6.48 6.54 20.23
N VAL A 7 6.84 5.31 20.60
CA VAL A 7 7.73 5.00 21.72
C VAL A 7 9.22 5.24 21.41
N GLN A 8 9.60 5.25 20.12
CA GLN A 8 10.92 5.58 19.64
C GLN A 8 11.08 7.09 19.39
N ASP A 9 9.99 7.77 19.00
CA ASP A 9 9.97 9.22 18.77
C ASP A 9 8.72 9.88 19.38
N TYR A 10 8.82 10.26 20.65
CA TYR A 10 7.74 10.86 21.44
C TYR A 10 7.17 12.17 20.86
N GLN A 11 7.80 12.78 19.85
CA GLN A 11 7.26 13.96 19.17
C GLN A 11 6.25 13.60 18.07
N LYS A 12 6.20 12.34 17.62
CA LYS A 12 5.22 11.85 16.65
C LYS A 12 3.94 11.39 17.36
N VAL A 13 2.93 12.25 17.29
CA VAL A 13 1.62 12.04 17.93
C VAL A 13 0.51 12.18 16.90
N MET A 14 -0.34 11.16 16.79
CA MET A 14 -1.59 11.24 16.02
C MET A 14 -2.78 11.36 16.98
N VAL A 15 -3.59 12.39 16.79
CA VAL A 15 -4.77 12.67 17.62
C VAL A 15 -6.02 12.57 16.78
N THR A 16 -7.04 11.90 17.30
CA THR A 16 -8.31 11.71 16.60
C THR A 16 -9.48 11.94 17.55
N ASP A 17 -10.57 12.47 17.01
CA ASP A 17 -11.79 12.73 17.78
C ASP A 17 -12.34 11.43 18.40
N ALA A 18 -12.88 11.52 19.61
CA ALA A 18 -13.45 10.36 20.31
C ALA A 18 -14.57 9.68 19.50
N SER A 19 -15.30 10.49 18.72
CA SER A 19 -16.48 10.09 17.96
C SER A 19 -16.16 9.17 16.79
N LEU A 20 -14.92 9.20 16.29
CA LEU A 20 -14.44 8.34 15.21
C LEU A 20 -14.00 6.95 15.68
N GLY A 21 -13.87 6.75 16.99
CA GLY A 21 -13.49 5.48 17.59
C GLY A 21 -12.00 5.19 17.57
N ILE A 22 -11.60 4.16 18.33
CA ILE A 22 -10.19 3.77 18.50
C ILE A 22 -9.58 3.17 17.22
N GLU A 23 -10.39 2.51 16.40
CA GLU A 23 -9.94 1.89 15.14
C GLU A 23 -9.54 2.93 14.10
N ALA A 24 -10.31 4.01 13.97
CA ALA A 24 -9.97 5.12 13.08
C ALA A 24 -8.67 5.81 13.52
N ALA A 25 -8.48 5.98 14.82
CA ALA A 25 -7.26 6.56 15.38
C ALA A 25 -6.03 5.66 15.17
N ALA A 26 -6.18 4.34 15.31
CA ALA A 26 -5.13 3.38 15.03
C ALA A 26 -4.74 3.38 13.54
N ASN A 27 -5.73 3.36 12.65
CA ASN A 27 -5.47 3.38 11.20
C ASN A 27 -4.77 4.69 10.78
N ALA A 28 -5.21 5.84 11.31
CA ALA A 28 -4.58 7.13 11.04
C ALA A 28 -3.13 7.19 11.54
N TYR A 29 -2.86 6.62 12.71
CA TYR A 29 -1.50 6.52 13.23
C TYR A 29 -0.60 5.58 12.40
N LEU A 30 -1.12 4.42 11.97
CA LEU A 30 -0.39 3.49 11.11
C LEU A 30 -0.07 4.10 9.73
N GLN A 31 -0.97 4.91 9.19
CA GLN A 31 -0.72 5.68 7.96
C GLN A 31 0.35 6.76 8.19
N MET A 32 0.27 7.50 9.30
CA MET A 32 1.27 8.50 9.68
C MET A 32 2.68 7.88 9.85
N MET A 33 2.76 6.67 10.41
CA MET A 33 4.01 5.90 10.52
C MET A 33 4.57 5.45 9.17
N GLY A 34 3.70 5.15 8.19
CA GLY A 34 4.10 4.84 6.82
C GLY A 34 4.54 6.06 6.00
N THR A 35 4.12 7.26 6.41
CA THR A 35 4.54 8.53 5.85
C THR A 35 5.73 9.11 6.61
N ALA A 36 6.96 8.77 6.21
CA ALA A 36 8.09 9.63 6.55
C ALA A 36 7.86 11.02 5.95
N ASP A 37 8.44 12.08 6.55
CA ASP A 37 8.43 13.42 5.98
C ASP A 37 8.97 13.37 4.54
N TYR A 38 8.07 13.50 3.58
CA TYR A 38 8.31 13.21 2.18
C TYR A 38 8.29 14.54 1.43
N ASP A 39 9.43 14.93 0.86
CA ASP A 39 9.50 16.08 -0.03
C ASP A 39 8.73 15.74 -1.32
N GLU A 40 7.54 16.31 -1.46
CA GLU A 40 6.62 16.01 -2.58
C GLU A 40 7.25 16.33 -3.95
N THR A 41 8.28 17.17 -4.00
CA THR A 41 8.95 17.55 -5.26
C THR A 41 9.80 16.44 -5.88
N GLN A 42 10.10 15.38 -5.12
CA GLN A 42 10.92 14.24 -5.56
C GLN A 42 10.11 12.95 -5.79
N VAL A 43 8.78 13.00 -5.64
CA VAL A 43 7.90 11.83 -5.82
C VAL A 43 7.70 11.54 -7.30
N MET A 44 8.03 10.32 -7.72
CA MET A 44 7.70 9.82 -9.04
C MET A 44 6.44 8.96 -9.00
N THR A 45 5.64 9.01 -10.05
CA THR A 45 4.48 8.12 -10.23
C THR A 45 4.74 7.13 -11.34
N GLY A 46 4.37 5.87 -11.14
CA GLY A 46 4.48 4.85 -12.18
C GLY A 46 3.49 3.71 -11.99
N THR A 47 3.31 2.96 -13.08
CA THR A 47 2.49 1.75 -13.10
C THR A 47 3.37 0.59 -13.53
N PHE A 48 3.29 -0.54 -12.82
CA PHE A 48 4.05 -1.74 -13.17
C PHE A 48 3.31 -3.01 -12.80
N VAL A 49 3.74 -4.12 -13.42
CA VAL A 49 3.23 -5.47 -13.13
C VAL A 49 4.19 -6.17 -12.18
N ILE A 50 3.67 -6.75 -11.10
CA ILE A 50 4.47 -7.46 -10.10
C ILE A 50 4.95 -8.80 -10.70
N GLY A 51 6.25 -8.97 -10.87
CA GLY A 51 6.87 -10.24 -11.27
C GLY A 51 7.15 -11.16 -10.07
N SER A 52 7.61 -10.60 -8.95
CA SER A 52 7.79 -11.35 -7.70
C SER A 52 7.59 -10.49 -6.46
N ILE A 53 7.26 -11.13 -5.34
CA ILE A 53 7.04 -10.51 -4.03
C ILE A 53 7.79 -11.30 -2.94
N ASN A 54 8.48 -10.59 -2.06
CA ASN A 54 9.13 -11.15 -0.89
C ASN A 54 8.71 -10.36 0.36
N SER A 55 8.42 -11.03 1.47
CA SER A 55 8.09 -10.38 2.74
C SER A 55 9.26 -10.51 3.73
N VAL A 56 9.57 -9.41 4.41
CA VAL A 56 10.63 -9.35 5.42
C VAL A 56 10.13 -8.50 6.59
N ILE A 57 10.45 -8.92 7.81
CA ILE A 57 10.16 -8.14 9.03
C ILE A 57 11.44 -7.40 9.43
N ILE A 58 11.38 -6.08 9.49
CA ILE A 58 12.49 -5.20 9.91
C ILE A 58 11.95 -4.31 11.03
N ASP A 59 12.60 -4.34 12.19
CA ASP A 59 12.22 -3.53 13.36
C ASP A 59 10.74 -3.65 13.77
N GLY A 60 10.18 -4.86 13.63
CA GLY A 60 8.77 -5.16 13.96
C GLY A 60 7.76 -4.75 12.89
N ASN A 61 8.18 -4.04 11.85
CA ASN A 61 7.35 -3.69 10.70
C ASN A 61 7.53 -4.72 9.57
N THR A 62 6.42 -5.06 8.91
CA THR A 62 6.45 -5.95 7.75
C THR A 62 6.65 -5.13 6.48
N TYR A 63 7.69 -5.47 5.71
CA TYR A 63 8.01 -4.87 4.42
C TYR A 63 7.79 -5.90 3.32
N TYR A 64 7.17 -5.46 2.23
CA TYR A 64 7.11 -6.21 0.99
C TYR A 64 8.12 -5.63 0.00
N TYR A 65 8.99 -6.49 -0.50
CA TYR A 65 9.90 -6.21 -1.59
C TYR A 65 9.28 -6.75 -2.88
N LEU A 66 8.94 -5.83 -3.77
CA LEU A 66 8.31 -6.11 -5.05
C LEU A 66 9.38 -6.01 -6.15
N GLN A 67 9.36 -6.94 -7.08
CA GLN A 67 10.13 -6.84 -8.31
C GLN A 67 9.17 -6.77 -9.49
N SER A 68 9.30 -5.75 -10.32
CA SER A 68 8.58 -5.61 -11.58
C SER A 68 9.03 -6.70 -12.57
N VAL A 69 8.18 -7.05 -13.52
CA VAL A 69 8.54 -7.90 -14.67
C VAL A 69 9.72 -7.31 -15.48
N ASN A 70 9.90 -5.99 -15.44
CA ASN A 70 11.02 -5.29 -16.10
C ASN A 70 12.31 -5.30 -15.26
N GLY A 71 12.31 -5.92 -14.07
CA GLY A 71 13.46 -6.05 -13.20
C GLY A 71 13.65 -4.91 -12.18
N GLU A 72 12.82 -3.87 -12.23
CA GLU A 72 12.80 -2.77 -11.26
C GLU A 72 12.39 -3.28 -9.86
N LYS A 73 13.00 -2.73 -8.81
CA LYS A 73 12.79 -3.19 -7.42
C LYS A 73 12.15 -2.10 -6.60
N TYR A 74 11.19 -2.50 -5.76
CA TYR A 74 10.45 -1.60 -4.89
C TYR A 74 10.35 -2.17 -3.49
N SER A 75 10.25 -1.29 -2.49
CA SER A 75 9.93 -1.65 -1.11
C SER A 75 8.69 -0.89 -0.65
N VAL A 76 7.75 -1.59 -0.01
CA VAL A 76 6.53 -1.02 0.54
C VAL A 76 6.28 -1.56 1.95
N VAL A 77 5.85 -0.69 2.87
CA VAL A 77 5.44 -1.12 4.22
C VAL A 77 4.04 -1.73 4.13
N ALA A 78 3.81 -2.86 4.79
CA ALA A 78 2.53 -3.54 4.79
C ALA A 78 1.40 -2.66 5.36
N SER A 79 1.69 -1.72 6.25
CA SER A 79 0.72 -0.78 6.83
C SER A 79 0.32 0.36 5.90
N LEU A 80 1.00 0.55 4.76
CA LEU A 80 0.77 1.70 3.88
C LEU A 80 -0.66 1.75 3.34
N ASN A 81 -1.18 0.61 2.88
CA ASN A 81 -2.56 0.50 2.45
C ASN A 81 -3.07 -0.92 2.72
N LEU A 82 -3.64 -1.14 3.90
CA LEU A 82 -4.11 -2.45 4.39
C LEU A 82 -5.13 -3.14 3.47
N ALA A 83 -5.82 -2.40 2.60
CA ALA A 83 -6.75 -2.99 1.62
C ALA A 83 -6.03 -3.59 0.41
N VAL A 84 -4.79 -3.17 0.13
CA VAL A 84 -4.03 -3.52 -1.07
C VAL A 84 -2.76 -4.30 -0.72
N THR A 85 -1.88 -3.73 0.11
CA THR A 85 -0.53 -4.24 0.37
C THR A 85 -0.48 -5.69 0.88
N PRO A 86 -1.37 -6.18 1.77
CA PRO A 86 -1.32 -7.55 2.25
C PRO A 86 -1.79 -8.58 1.22
N TYR A 87 -2.51 -8.13 0.17
CA TYR A 87 -3.16 -8.97 -0.83
C TYR A 87 -2.50 -8.88 -2.21
N LEU A 88 -1.30 -8.30 -2.29
CA LEU A 88 -0.53 -8.21 -3.53
C LEU A 88 -0.06 -9.59 -3.98
N LEU A 89 -0.31 -9.91 -5.25
CA LEU A 89 0.11 -11.16 -5.88
C LEU A 89 0.98 -10.89 -7.11
N PRO A 90 1.88 -11.82 -7.47
CA PRO A 90 2.54 -11.79 -8.77
C PRO A 90 1.49 -11.79 -9.90
N GLY A 91 1.66 -10.93 -10.90
CA GLY A 91 0.71 -10.69 -12.00
C GLY A 91 -0.18 -9.47 -11.80
N ASP A 92 -0.31 -8.95 -10.58
CA ASP A 92 -1.09 -7.74 -10.33
C ASP A 92 -0.46 -6.52 -10.99
N THR A 93 -1.31 -5.67 -11.57
CA THR A 93 -0.91 -4.34 -12.04
C THR A 93 -1.19 -3.32 -10.95
N ILE A 94 -0.15 -2.59 -10.53
CA ILE A 94 -0.25 -1.59 -9.48
C ILE A 94 0.12 -0.21 -10.01
N SER A 95 -0.59 0.80 -9.54
CA SER A 95 -0.19 2.21 -9.68
C SER A 95 0.40 2.66 -8.35
N CYS A 96 1.58 3.26 -8.39
CA CYS A 96 2.28 3.67 -7.18
C CYS A 96 3.01 4.99 -7.34
N SER A 97 3.21 5.65 -6.20
CA SER A 97 4.11 6.79 -6.05
C SER A 97 5.33 6.32 -5.27
N TYR A 98 6.53 6.63 -5.76
CA TYR A 98 7.78 6.14 -5.18
C TYR A 98 8.92 7.16 -5.26
N TYR A 99 9.90 6.95 -4.40
CA TYR A 99 11.18 7.63 -4.41
C TYR A 99 12.27 6.75 -5.01
N LEU A 100 13.15 7.35 -5.80
CA LEU A 100 14.39 6.73 -6.22
C LEU A 100 15.37 6.75 -5.04
N ASN A 101 15.86 5.57 -4.64
CA ASN A 101 16.99 5.50 -3.71
C ASN A 101 18.27 5.20 -4.46
N GLU A 102 19.39 5.70 -3.94
CA GLU A 102 20.74 5.44 -4.48
C GLU A 102 21.12 3.94 -4.41
N THR A 103 20.43 3.16 -3.57
CA THR A 103 20.60 1.71 -3.43
C THR A 103 19.95 0.89 -4.55
N GLY A 104 19.18 1.54 -5.44
CA GLY A 104 18.47 0.88 -6.55
C GLY A 104 17.19 0.13 -6.13
N ILE A 105 16.68 0.38 -4.93
CA ILE A 105 15.38 -0.11 -4.45
C ILE A 105 14.47 1.10 -4.20
N ASN A 106 13.38 1.21 -4.96
CA ASN A 106 12.51 2.37 -4.89
C ASN A 106 11.53 2.26 -3.72
N THR A 107 11.41 3.29 -2.89
CA THR A 107 10.49 3.27 -1.75
C THR A 107 9.11 3.74 -2.18
N ILE A 108 8.11 2.88 -2.07
CA ILE A 108 6.72 3.20 -2.38
C ILE A 108 6.08 3.92 -1.18
N VAL A 109 5.44 5.05 -1.47
CA VAL A 109 4.77 5.92 -0.49
C VAL A 109 3.28 6.06 -0.73
N LYS A 110 2.81 5.64 -1.91
CA LYS A 110 1.38 5.46 -2.19
C LYS A 110 1.20 4.29 -3.14
N ILE A 111 0.18 3.47 -2.92
CA ILE A 111 -0.11 2.29 -3.75
C ILE A 111 -1.62 2.07 -3.91
N GLU A 112 -2.02 1.81 -5.13
CA GLU A 112 -3.37 1.45 -5.53
C GLU A 112 -3.30 0.25 -6.50
N LYS A 113 -4.13 -0.77 -6.26
CA LYS A 113 -4.26 -1.90 -7.18
C LYS A 113 -5.20 -1.48 -8.30
N MET A 114 -4.74 -1.63 -9.55
CA MET A 114 -5.64 -1.43 -10.68
C MET A 114 -6.53 -2.66 -10.77
N ALA A 115 -7.85 -2.45 -10.69
CA ALA A 115 -8.80 -3.55 -10.80
C ALA A 115 -8.63 -4.23 -12.16
N GLU A 116 -8.47 -5.55 -12.14
CA GLU A 116 -8.69 -6.39 -13.30
C GLU A 116 -10.17 -6.23 -13.67
N GLU A 117 -10.47 -5.81 -14.91
CA GLU A 117 -11.84 -5.79 -15.38
C GLU A 117 -12.39 -7.22 -15.24
N VAL A 118 -13.35 -7.38 -14.32
CA VAL A 118 -14.11 -8.63 -14.20
C VAL A 118 -14.69 -8.92 -15.58
N PRO A 119 -14.33 -10.02 -16.26
CA PRO A 119 -15.02 -10.37 -17.48
C PRO A 119 -16.46 -10.66 -17.06
N ALA A 120 -17.37 -9.84 -17.59
CA ALA A 120 -18.80 -10.02 -17.41
C ALA A 120 -19.15 -11.45 -17.86
N GLU A 121 -19.37 -12.32 -16.88
CA GLU A 121 -19.84 -13.67 -17.10
C GLU A 121 -21.15 -13.57 -17.90
N THR A 122 -21.12 -14.14 -19.10
CA THR A 122 -22.21 -14.23 -20.05
C THR A 122 -23.46 -14.73 -19.35
N ALA A 123 -24.43 -13.84 -19.13
CA ALA A 123 -25.81 -14.23 -18.87
C ALA A 123 -26.33 -14.96 -20.12
N VAL A 124 -26.25 -16.29 -20.07
CA VAL A 124 -26.86 -17.18 -21.04
C VAL A 124 -28.35 -16.85 -21.08
N THR A 125 -28.79 -16.39 -22.24
CA THR A 125 -30.18 -16.35 -22.65
C THR A 125 -30.73 -17.78 -22.62
N GLU A 126 -31.41 -18.17 -21.54
CA GLU A 126 -32.42 -19.22 -21.62
C GLU A 126 -33.76 -18.55 -21.86
N GLY A 127 -34.24 -18.70 -23.09
CA GLY A 127 -35.65 -18.54 -23.38
C GLY A 127 -36.41 -19.74 -22.84
N GLU A 128 -37.51 -19.48 -22.15
CA GLU A 128 -38.66 -20.37 -22.16
C GLU A 128 -39.85 -19.55 -22.62
N GLY A 129 -40.30 -19.84 -23.83
CA GLY A 129 -41.64 -19.53 -24.26
C GLY A 129 -42.59 -20.64 -23.83
N ALA A 130 -43.78 -20.26 -23.37
CA ALA A 130 -45.07 -20.90 -23.65
C ALA A 130 -46.18 -20.05 -23.03
#